data_AF-A0A9E3CCB3-F1
#
_entry.id   AF-A0A9E3CCB3-F1
#
_cell.length_a   1.000
_cell.length_b   1.000
_cell.length_c   1.000
_cell.angle_alpha   90.00
_cell.angle_beta   90.00
_cell.angle_gamma   90.00
#
_symmetry.space_group_name_H-M   'P 1'
#
loop_
_entity.id
_entity.type
_entity.pdbx_description
1 polymer ?
#
loop_
_entity_poly.entity_id
_entity_poly.type
_entity_poly.pdbx_seq_one_letter_code
_entity_poly.pdbx_strand_id
1 'polypeptide(L)' 'MSHVAVVRAREVRLKSPRPRNVHADDQVIGETAQTVAVQPGALKVLVDPRL' A
#
# COMPACT_ATOMS: atom_id res chain seq x y z
N MET A 1 -5.48 16.28 18.50
CA MET A 1 -6.23 15.10 18.03
C MET A 1 -5.81 14.79 16.61
N SER A 2 -5.42 13.56 16.31
CA SER A 2 -5.10 13.13 14.95
C SER A 2 -6.40 12.97 14.15
N HIS A 3 -6.54 13.71 13.06
CA HIS A 3 -7.61 13.49 12.09
C HIS A 3 -7.26 12.24 11.28
N VAL A 4 -8.14 11.23 11.34
CA VAL A 4 -8.02 10.01 10.54
C VAL A 4 -8.97 10.11 9.35
N ALA A 5 -8.44 9.93 8.13
CA ALA A 5 -9.23 9.82 6.91
C ALA A 5 -9.12 8.39 6.37
N VAL A 6 -10.26 7.77 6.03
CA VAL A 6 -10.32 6.43 5.45
C VAL A 6 -10.92 6.51 4.06
N VAL A 7 -10.20 5.99 3.08
CA VAL A 7 -10.63 5.93 1.68
C VAL A 7 -10.34 4.53 1.13
N ARG A 8 -11.22 4.01 0.29
CA ARG A 8 -11.02 2.75 -0.45
C ARG A 8 -10.77 3.08 -1.92
N ALA A 9 -9.68 2.59 -2.48
CA ALA A 9 -9.33 2.79 -3.89
C ALA A 9 -8.59 1.57 -4.45
N ARG A 10 -8.66 1.36 -5.77
CA ARG A 10 -7.87 0.33 -6.47
C ARG A 10 -6.45 0.79 -6.80
N GLU A 11 -6.26 2.10 -6.90
CA GLU A 11 -4.97 2.74 -7.16
C GLU A 11 -4.87 4.01 -6.33
N VAL A 12 -3.69 4.26 -5.76
CA VAL A 12 -3.39 5.44 -4.95
C VAL A 12 -2.04 5.99 -5.38
N ARG A 13 -1.97 7.31 -5.60
CA ARG A 13 -0.70 8.01 -5.83
C ARG A 13 -0.29 8.79 -4.59
N LEU A 14 0.84 8.41 -4.01
CA LEU A 14 1.45 9.05 -2.86
C LEU A 14 2.42 10.14 -3.34
N LYS A 15 2.25 11.35 -2.81
CA LYS A 15 3.12 12.50 -3.07
C LYS A 15 3.41 13.21 -1.75
N SER A 16 4.58 13.80 -1.65
CA SER A 16 4.89 14.69 -0.54
C SER A 16 5.85 15.80 -1.00
N PRO A 17 5.94 16.93 -0.27
CA PRO A 17 6.78 18.07 -0.70
C PRO A 17 8.29 17.79 -0.73
N ARG A 18 8.76 16.78 0.01
CA ARG A 18 10.17 16.35 0.07
C ARG A 18 10.19 14.82 0.03
N PRO A 19 11.22 14.16 -0.52
CA PRO A 19 11.27 12.71 -0.55
C PRO A 19 11.10 12.10 0.86
N ARG A 20 10.28 11.05 0.93
CA ARG A 20 9.96 10.28 2.15
C ARG A 20 10.01 8.81 1.80
N ASN A 21 10.61 8.01 2.68
CA ASN A 21 10.62 6.56 2.54
C ASN A 21 9.19 6.01 2.54
N VAL A 22 8.93 5.08 1.64
CA VAL A 22 7.68 4.31 1.59
C VAL A 22 7.99 2.91 2.10
N HIS A 23 7.25 2.49 3.11
CA HIS A 23 7.42 1.19 3.77
C HIS A 23 6.28 0.24 3.40
N ALA A 24 6.61 -1.03 3.15
CA ALA A 24 5.67 -2.14 3.03
C ALA A 24 6.27 -3.38 3.71
N ASP A 25 5.47 -4.06 4.55
CA ASP A 25 5.88 -5.26 5.30
C ASP A 25 7.27 -5.10 5.97
N ASP A 26 7.45 -3.98 6.68
CA ASP A 26 8.68 -3.56 7.38
C ASP A 26 9.90 -3.22 6.50
N GLN A 27 9.78 -3.26 5.17
CA GLN A 27 10.86 -2.91 4.25
C GLN A 27 10.63 -1.56 3.56
N VAL A 28 11.71 -0.82 3.31
CA VAL A 28 11.67 0.38 2.45
C VAL A 28 11.63 -0.07 0.99
N ILE A 29 10.52 0.23 0.31
CA ILE A 29 10.29 -0.15 -1.09
C ILE A 29 10.54 1.01 -2.08
N GLY A 30 10.92 2.19 -1.58
CA GLY A 30 11.23 3.37 -2.38
C GLY A 30 11.01 4.67 -1.61
N GLU A 31 10.97 5.78 -2.34
CA GLU A 31 10.66 7.11 -1.82
C GLU A 31 9.50 7.75 -2.61
N THR A 32 8.75 8.67 -1.98
CA THR A 32 7.71 9.43 -2.70
C THR A 32 8.33 10.30 -3.81
N ALA A 33 7.69 10.45 -4.99
CA ALA A 33 6.33 10.02 -5.31
C ALA A 33 6.23 8.57 -5.81
N GLN A 34 5.20 7.85 -5.37
CA GLN A 34 4.99 6.44 -5.72
C GLN A 34 3.51 6.16 -6.01
N THR A 35 3.24 5.21 -6.90
CA THR A 35 1.90 4.70 -7.15
C THR A 35 1.78 3.29 -6.58
N VAL A 36 0.72 3.05 -5.81
CA VAL A 36 0.35 1.74 -5.29
C VAL A 36 -0.93 1.31 -5.99
N ALA A 37 -0.91 0.13 -6.61
CA ALA A 37 -2.05 -0.43 -7.31
C ALA A 37 -2.35 -1.84 -6.79
N VAL A 38 -3.63 -2.13 -6.59
CA VAL A 38 -4.08 -3.47 -6.23
C VAL A 38 -4.05 -4.35 -7.48
N GLN A 39 -3.46 -5.54 -7.35
CA GLN A 39 -3.46 -6.57 -8.38
C GLN A 39 -4.26 -7.79 -7.90
N PRO A 40 -5.57 -7.87 -8.20
CA PRO A 40 -6.41 -8.99 -7.76
C PRO A 40 -5.92 -10.31 -8.34
N GLY A 41 -5.75 -11.32 -7.49
CA GLY A 41 -5.33 -12.66 -7.92
C GLY A 41 -3.89 -12.72 -8.44
N ALA A 42 -3.03 -11.76 -8.08
CA ALA A 42 -1.62 -11.74 -8.49
C ALA A 42 -0.85 -12.99 -8.05
N LEU A 43 -1.26 -13.60 -6.93
CA LEU A 43 -0.63 -14.79 -6.38
C LEU A 43 -1.66 -15.90 -6.21
N LYS A 44 -1.28 -17.13 -6.56
CA LYS A 44 -1.99 -18.33 -6.15
C LYS A 44 -1.43 -18.77 -4.81
N VAL A 45 -2.26 -18.77 -3.79
CA VAL A 45 -1.88 -19.13 -2.43
C VAL A 45 -2.73 -20.30 -1.96
N LEU A 46 -2.11 -21.22 -1.21
CA LEU A 46 -2.85 -22.26 -0.50
C LEU A 46 -3.50 -21.62 0.73
N VAL A 47 -4.83 -21.73 0.82
CA VAL A 47 -5.61 -21.24 1.95
C VAL A 47 -6.32 -22.44 2.55
N ASP A 48 -6.21 -22.63 3.87
CA ASP A 48 -7.04 -23.61 4.59
C ASP A 48 -8.47 -23.04 4.67
N PRO A 49 -9.48 -23.69 4.06
CA PRO A 49 -10.86 -23.18 4.05
C PRO A 49 -11.56 -23.26 5.42
N ARG A 50 -10.90 -23.78 6.45
CA ARG A 50 -11.45 -23.90 7.82
C ARG A 50 -11.10 -22.70 8.72
N LEU A 51 -10.23 -21.80 8.25
CA LEU A 51 -9.89 -20.52 8.89
C LEU A 51 -10.74 -19.38 8.31
#